data_AF-A0A4S2U6F2-F1
#
_entry.id   AF-A0A4S2U6F2-F1
#
_cell.length_a   1.000
_cell.length_b   1.000
_cell.length_c   1.000
_cell.angle_alpha   90.00
_cell.angle_beta   90.00
_cell.angle_gamma   90.00
#
_symmetry.space_group_name_H-M   'P 1'
#
loop_
_entity.id
_entity.type
_entity.pdbx_description
1 polymer ?
#
loop_
_entity_poly.entity_id
_entity_poly.type
_entity_poly.pdbx_seq_one_letter_code
_entity_poly.pdbx_strand_id
1 'polypeptide(L)'
;MRLTRVALTAAATALAPALLLSGPAFAAGTASPSTAAAATQAGYGSDIPVDEMSDDDVRVALARLLADPDSGKRIIKEVDALLDSNDPAQMREWLETGYPLAQAEDDQVALIRILGNPASGKRVTAEINALLDNGTAPEIRQWLETGYRIAQAEDDSVALFRMLGDPHISDAMRAAVIEAIQGTPEEMRYFLEHGQYEVDA
;
A
#
# COMPACT_ATOMS: atom_id res chain seq x y z
N MET A 1 21.33 53.04 45.61
CA MET A 1 20.95 52.06 44.56
C MET A 1 19.43 52.13 44.42
N ARG A 2 18.86 52.99 43.57
CA ARG A 2 18.30 52.66 42.22
C ARG A 2 17.69 51.24 42.21
N LEU A 3 16.37 51.06 42.12
CA LEU A 3 15.55 51.36 40.95
C LEU A 3 14.08 51.69 41.28
N THR A 4 13.51 52.48 40.38
CA THR A 4 12.27 53.26 40.43
C THR A 4 11.02 52.41 40.12
N ARG A 5 9.91 52.80 40.75
CA ARG A 5 8.54 52.27 40.58
C ARG A 5 7.79 52.97 39.43
N VAL A 6 6.92 52.19 38.77
CA VAL A 6 5.56 52.51 38.25
C VAL A 6 5.41 53.45 37.04
N ALA A 7 4.69 52.97 36.02
CA ALA A 7 3.56 53.69 35.42
C ALA A 7 2.58 52.70 34.74
N LEU A 8 1.30 52.83 35.09
CA LEU A 8 0.13 52.12 34.58
C LEU A 8 -0.86 53.21 34.12
N THR A 9 -1.41 53.10 32.91
CA THR A 9 -2.69 53.68 32.41
C THR A 9 -2.87 53.19 30.96
N ALA A 10 -3.82 52.33 30.59
CA ALA A 10 -5.29 52.44 30.59
C ALA A 10 -5.83 53.56 29.67
N ALA A 11 -6.37 53.19 28.51
CA ALA A 11 -7.52 53.84 27.89
C ALA A 11 -8.19 52.89 26.90
N ALA A 12 -9.44 52.56 27.19
CA ALA A 12 -10.34 51.76 26.37
C ALA A 12 -11.14 52.65 25.42
N THR A 13 -11.39 52.18 24.19
CA THR A 13 -12.51 52.65 23.36
C THR A 13 -13.16 51.47 22.65
N ALA A 14 -14.22 50.98 23.29
CA ALA A 14 -15.54 50.61 22.78
C ALA A 14 -15.76 50.15 21.32
N LEU A 15 -16.65 49.13 21.26
CA LEU A 15 -17.70 48.83 20.28
C LEU A 15 -17.39 47.84 19.13
N ALA A 16 -18.19 46.78 19.17
CA ALA A 16 -18.26 45.60 18.31
C ALA A 16 -19.03 45.86 17.00
N PRO A 17 -19.60 44.84 16.32
CA PRO A 17 -19.00 44.07 15.23
C PRO A 17 -19.71 44.33 13.88
N ALA A 18 -19.04 44.13 12.76
CA ALA A 18 -19.70 44.06 11.45
C ALA A 18 -19.20 42.83 10.68
N LEU A 19 -19.98 41.76 10.75
CA LEU A 19 -19.96 40.66 9.80
C LEU A 19 -20.51 41.18 8.47
N LEU A 20 -19.67 41.29 7.44
CA LEU A 20 -20.13 41.36 6.05
C LEU A 20 -19.19 40.58 5.12
N LEU A 21 -19.61 39.33 4.90
CA LEU A 21 -19.61 38.56 3.65
C LEU A 21 -19.13 39.32 2.39
N SER A 22 -18.09 38.81 1.70
CA SER A 22 -18.08 38.54 0.24
C SER A 22 -16.66 38.38 -0.34
N GLY A 23 -16.39 37.23 -0.98
CA GLY A 23 -15.39 37.04 -2.04
C GLY A 23 -14.12 36.24 -1.67
N PRO A 24 -13.83 35.09 -2.32
CA PRO A 24 -12.50 34.52 -2.27
C PRO A 24 -11.60 35.31 -3.24
N ALA A 25 -10.70 36.11 -2.68
CA ALA A 25 -9.57 36.67 -3.42
C ALA A 25 -8.51 35.56 -3.60
N PHE A 26 -8.24 35.15 -4.84
CA PHE A 26 -7.06 34.36 -5.16
C PHE A 26 -5.81 35.23 -4.96
N ALA A 27 -5.16 35.07 -3.81
CA ALA A 27 -3.80 35.54 -3.59
C ALA A 27 -2.84 34.42 -4.01
N ALA A 28 -2.00 34.69 -5.00
CA ALA A 28 -0.85 33.86 -5.35
C ALA A 28 0.07 33.77 -4.13
N GLY A 29 -0.06 32.68 -3.37
CA GLY A 29 0.83 32.33 -2.28
C GLY A 29 2.16 31.86 -2.85
N THR A 30 3.23 32.53 -2.44
CA THR A 30 4.62 32.10 -2.61
C THR A 30 4.77 30.64 -2.19
N ALA A 31 5.24 29.81 -3.11
CA ALA A 31 5.56 28.41 -2.86
C ALA A 31 6.51 28.30 -1.66
N SER A 32 5.99 27.80 -0.53
CA SER A 32 6.82 27.18 0.49
C SER A 32 7.55 26.00 -0.14
N PRO A 33 8.84 25.78 0.14
CA PRO A 33 9.48 24.55 -0.26
C PRO A 33 8.70 23.42 0.41
N SER A 34 8.06 22.57 -0.39
CA SER A 34 7.60 21.28 0.10
C SER A 34 8.85 20.56 0.56
N THR A 35 9.07 20.50 1.87
CA THR A 35 9.79 19.37 2.45
C THR A 35 9.05 18.16 1.96
N ALA A 36 9.65 17.45 0.99
CA ALA A 36 9.21 16.12 0.62
C ALA A 36 9.08 15.36 1.94
N ALA A 37 7.84 15.07 2.33
CA ALA A 37 7.62 14.10 3.37
C ALA A 37 8.32 12.84 2.84
N ALA A 38 9.40 12.44 3.51
CA ALA A 38 10.04 11.17 3.24
C ALA A 38 8.91 10.14 3.26
N ALA A 39 8.61 9.57 2.09
CA ALA A 39 7.76 8.42 2.04
C ALA A 39 8.40 7.42 2.98
N THR A 40 7.70 7.07 4.07
CA THR A 40 8.10 5.96 4.93
C THR A 40 8.28 4.77 4.00
N GLN A 41 9.54 4.42 3.72
CA GLN A 41 9.87 3.34 2.81
C GLN A 41 9.53 2.03 3.52
N ALA A 42 8.26 1.65 3.41
CA ALA A 42 7.77 0.36 3.84
C ALA A 42 8.38 -0.70 2.92
N GLY A 43 9.52 -1.23 3.32
CA GLY A 43 9.86 -2.60 2.93
C GLY A 43 11.23 -3.12 3.31
N TYR A 44 12.10 -2.35 3.98
CA TYR A 44 13.20 -2.94 4.78
C TYR A 44 13.08 -2.68 6.29
N GLY A 45 11.94 -2.12 6.73
CA GLY A 45 11.53 -2.08 8.15
C GLY A 45 12.41 -1.23 9.07
N SER A 46 13.05 -0.19 8.55
CA SER A 46 13.87 0.75 9.33
C SER A 46 13.27 2.15 9.29
N ASP A 47 13.00 2.73 10.46
CA ASP A 47 12.71 4.15 10.61
C ASP A 47 13.99 5.01 10.62
N ILE A 48 15.17 4.37 10.66
CA ILE A 48 16.47 5.04 10.60
C ILE A 48 16.81 5.28 9.13
N PRO A 49 17.14 6.52 8.72
CA PRO A 49 17.55 6.81 7.36
C PRO A 49 18.88 6.12 7.03
N VAL A 50 19.05 5.72 5.77
CA VAL A 50 20.16 4.83 5.32
C VAL A 50 21.55 5.40 5.64
N ASP A 51 21.70 6.72 5.63
CA ASP A 51 22.93 7.43 5.95
C ASP A 51 23.34 7.35 7.42
N GLU A 52 22.37 7.17 8.32
CA GLU A 52 22.59 7.01 9.76
C GLU A 52 22.81 5.54 10.17
N MET A 53 22.55 4.59 9.27
CA MET A 53 22.71 3.16 9.55
C MET A 53 24.19 2.76 9.65
N SER A 54 24.52 1.96 10.66
CA SER A 54 25.84 1.32 10.73
C SER A 54 26.03 0.32 9.59
N ASP A 55 27.28 -0.02 9.26
CA ASP A 55 27.56 -1.02 8.21
C ASP A 55 26.86 -2.36 8.50
N ASP A 56 26.76 -2.73 9.79
CA ASP A 56 26.10 -3.96 10.21
C ASP A 56 24.58 -3.86 10.06
N ASP A 57 23.98 -2.71 10.39
CA ASP A 57 22.54 -2.49 10.19
C ASP A 57 22.15 -2.55 8.72
N VAL A 58 23.01 -2.03 7.83
CA VAL A 58 22.80 -2.11 6.38
C VAL A 58 22.79 -3.57 5.91
N ARG A 59 23.76 -4.39 6.36
CA ARG A 59 23.78 -5.83 6.05
C ARG A 59 22.55 -6.55 6.61
N VAL A 60 22.12 -6.21 7.82
CA VAL A 60 20.92 -6.77 8.44
C VAL A 60 19.66 -6.41 7.65
N ALA A 61 19.53 -5.18 7.17
CA ALA A 61 18.41 -4.76 6.32
C ALA A 61 18.34 -5.56 5.01
N LEU A 62 19.48 -5.75 4.34
CA LEU A 62 19.57 -6.62 3.15
C LEU A 62 19.20 -8.07 3.47
N ALA A 63 19.71 -8.63 4.57
CA ALA A 63 19.38 -9.99 4.99
C ALA A 63 17.89 -10.15 5.32
N ARG A 64 17.23 -9.12 5.86
CA ARG A 64 15.77 -9.13 6.07
C ARG A 64 15.00 -9.16 4.75
N LEU A 65 15.44 -8.39 3.75
CA LEU A 65 14.84 -8.45 2.42
C LEU A 65 14.95 -9.85 1.81
N LEU A 66 16.09 -10.54 1.94
CA LEU A 66 16.21 -11.93 1.48
C LEU A 66 15.35 -12.93 2.24
N ALA A 67 15.11 -12.68 3.53
CA ALA A 67 14.28 -13.54 4.37
C ALA A 67 12.77 -13.29 4.18
N ASP A 68 12.40 -12.14 3.60
CA ASP A 68 11.03 -11.78 3.33
C ASP A 68 10.48 -12.62 2.15
N PRO A 69 9.45 -13.46 2.36
CA PRO A 69 8.85 -14.25 1.29
C PRO A 69 8.18 -13.39 0.21
N ASP A 70 7.84 -12.13 0.53
CA ASP A 70 7.21 -11.19 -0.40
C ASP A 70 8.24 -10.45 -1.27
N SER A 71 9.55 -10.64 -1.02
CA SER A 71 10.59 -10.08 -1.87
C SER A 71 10.57 -10.67 -3.27
N GLY A 72 10.57 -9.77 -4.25
CA GLY A 72 10.59 -10.15 -5.65
C GLY A 72 11.97 -10.61 -6.14
N LYS A 73 12.00 -11.09 -7.39
CA LYS A 73 13.19 -11.72 -7.96
C LYS A 73 14.32 -10.73 -8.19
N ARG A 74 14.01 -9.49 -8.54
CA ARG A 74 15.02 -8.47 -8.80
C ARG A 74 15.68 -8.06 -7.49
N ILE A 75 14.89 -7.80 -6.44
CA ILE A 75 15.40 -7.54 -5.09
C ILE A 75 16.32 -8.66 -4.65
N ILE A 76 15.87 -9.92 -4.69
CA ILE A 76 16.68 -11.07 -4.24
C ILE A 76 18.02 -11.12 -4.98
N LYS A 77 17.99 -11.04 -6.31
CA LYS A 77 19.20 -11.12 -7.13
C LYS A 77 20.19 -9.99 -6.86
N GLU A 78 19.70 -8.75 -6.73
CA GLU A 78 20.56 -7.59 -6.49
C GLU A 78 21.13 -7.61 -5.07
N VAL A 79 20.33 -8.00 -4.07
CA VAL A 79 20.78 -8.14 -2.68
C VAL A 79 21.83 -9.26 -2.53
N ASP A 80 21.64 -10.42 -3.17
CA ASP A 80 22.64 -11.49 -3.17
C ASP A 80 24.00 -10.98 -3.70
N ALA A 81 23.99 -10.28 -4.84
CA ALA A 81 25.20 -9.71 -5.42
C ALA A 81 25.87 -8.66 -4.52
N LEU A 82 25.08 -7.84 -3.81
CA LEU A 82 25.59 -6.86 -2.86
C LEU A 82 26.26 -7.53 -1.66
N LEU A 83 25.61 -8.54 -1.07
CA LEU A 83 26.16 -9.30 0.04
C LEU A 83 27.45 -10.06 -0.34
N ASP A 84 27.51 -10.62 -1.56
CA ASP A 84 28.72 -11.25 -2.10
C ASP A 84 29.87 -10.26 -2.29
N SER A 85 29.58 -9.03 -2.71
CA SER A 85 30.59 -7.97 -2.86
C SER A 85 31.13 -7.47 -1.52
N ASN A 86 30.32 -7.59 -0.46
CA ASN A 86 30.59 -7.11 0.90
C ASN A 86 31.09 -5.64 0.98
N ASP A 87 30.55 -4.77 0.12
CA ASP A 87 30.85 -3.32 0.10
C ASP A 87 29.70 -2.51 0.73
N PRO A 88 29.87 -1.98 1.97
CA PRO A 88 28.83 -1.21 2.65
C PRO A 88 28.45 0.10 1.96
N ALA A 89 29.32 0.67 1.13
CA ALA A 89 28.99 1.89 0.39
C ALA A 89 27.97 1.58 -0.73
N GLN A 90 28.22 0.50 -1.48
CA GLN A 90 27.29 0.03 -2.52
C GLN A 90 25.96 -0.44 -1.93
N MET A 91 25.97 -1.13 -0.78
CA MET A 91 24.74 -1.55 -0.10
C MET A 91 23.87 -0.36 0.31
N ARG A 92 24.47 0.72 0.82
CA ARG A 92 23.75 1.94 1.19
C ARG A 92 23.17 2.66 -0.03
N GLU A 93 24.00 2.87 -1.05
CA GLU A 93 23.56 3.51 -2.30
C GLU A 93 22.38 2.75 -2.91
N TRP A 94 22.45 1.42 -2.88
CA TRP A 94 21.36 0.58 -3.34
C TRP A 94 20.11 0.72 -2.48
N LEU A 95 20.21 0.65 -1.13
CA LEU A 95 19.04 0.86 -0.27
C LEU A 95 18.36 2.22 -0.51
N GLU A 96 19.13 3.27 -0.77
CA GLU A 96 18.60 4.62 -0.99
C GLU A 96 17.94 4.77 -2.38
N THR A 97 18.59 4.26 -3.43
CA THR A 97 18.21 4.56 -4.82
C THR A 97 17.85 3.34 -5.66
N GLY A 98 18.53 2.21 -5.44
CA GLY A 98 18.32 0.97 -6.18
C GLY A 98 17.07 0.20 -5.74
N TYR A 99 16.83 0.13 -4.43
CA TYR A 99 15.74 -0.62 -3.82
C TYR A 99 14.37 -0.16 -4.33
N PRO A 100 14.02 1.15 -4.37
CA PRO A 100 12.75 1.60 -4.95
C PRO A 100 12.55 1.19 -6.42
N LEU A 101 13.63 1.13 -7.20
CA LEU A 101 13.58 0.73 -8.61
C LEU A 101 13.43 -0.78 -8.78
N ALA A 102 14.12 -1.57 -7.95
CA ALA A 102 13.98 -3.02 -7.93
C ALA A 102 12.56 -3.42 -7.52
N GLN A 103 12.06 -2.75 -6.48
CA GLN A 103 10.72 -2.91 -5.96
C GLN A 103 9.63 -2.58 -6.98
N ALA A 104 9.73 -1.43 -7.65
CA ALA A 104 8.75 -1.06 -8.66
C ALA A 104 8.68 -2.07 -9.83
N GLU A 105 9.81 -2.65 -10.23
CA GLU A 105 9.83 -3.71 -11.25
C GLU A 105 9.20 -5.01 -10.74
N ASP A 106 9.56 -5.44 -9.53
CA ASP A 106 9.01 -6.64 -8.92
C ASP A 106 7.49 -6.51 -8.72
N ASP A 107 7.00 -5.34 -8.30
CA ASP A 107 5.58 -5.02 -8.16
C ASP A 107 4.84 -5.08 -9.52
N GLN A 108 5.43 -4.56 -10.60
CA GLN A 108 4.87 -4.69 -11.96
C GLN A 108 4.80 -6.15 -12.42
N VAL A 109 5.84 -6.93 -12.14
CA VAL A 109 5.86 -8.37 -12.45
C VAL A 109 4.78 -9.10 -11.64
N ALA A 110 4.54 -8.71 -10.39
CA ALA A 110 3.46 -9.26 -9.58
C ALA A 110 2.08 -8.99 -10.21
N LEU A 111 1.80 -7.76 -10.68
CA LEU A 111 0.57 -7.44 -11.41
C LEU A 111 0.39 -8.32 -12.66
N ILE A 112 1.43 -8.45 -13.49
CA ILE A 112 1.37 -9.26 -14.71
C ILE A 112 1.15 -10.74 -14.39
N ARG A 113 1.77 -11.25 -13.32
CA ARG A 113 1.55 -12.64 -12.86
C ARG A 113 0.11 -12.86 -12.42
N ILE A 114 -0.47 -11.93 -11.65
CA ILE A 114 -1.88 -12.00 -11.23
C ILE A 114 -2.78 -11.96 -12.48
N LEU A 115 -2.52 -11.05 -13.42
CA LEU A 115 -3.29 -10.95 -14.67
C LEU A 115 -3.21 -12.23 -15.52
N GLY A 116 -2.06 -12.91 -15.51
CA GLY A 116 -1.87 -14.19 -16.19
C GLY A 116 -2.53 -15.39 -15.50
N ASN A 117 -3.03 -15.24 -14.28
CA ASN A 117 -3.75 -16.31 -13.58
C ASN A 117 -5.18 -16.43 -14.15
N PRO A 118 -5.59 -17.59 -14.68
CA PRO A 118 -6.95 -17.79 -15.20
C PRO A 118 -8.04 -17.66 -14.12
N ALA A 119 -7.69 -17.75 -12.83
CA ALA A 119 -8.61 -17.54 -11.71
C ALA A 119 -8.83 -16.05 -11.37
N SER A 120 -8.13 -15.12 -12.03
CA SER A 120 -8.32 -13.69 -11.82
C SER A 120 -9.68 -13.25 -12.36
N GLY A 121 -10.49 -12.65 -11.49
CA GLY A 121 -11.82 -12.20 -11.84
C GLY A 121 -11.82 -10.87 -12.60
N LYS A 122 -13.03 -10.36 -12.85
CA LYS A 122 -13.25 -9.19 -13.70
C LYS A 122 -12.76 -7.91 -13.04
N ARG A 123 -13.00 -7.75 -11.73
CA ARG A 123 -12.59 -6.56 -10.99
C ARG A 123 -11.08 -6.52 -10.84
N VAL A 124 -10.45 -7.62 -10.42
CA VAL A 124 -8.99 -7.75 -10.36
C VAL A 124 -8.37 -7.38 -11.71
N THR A 125 -8.86 -7.96 -12.81
CA THR A 125 -8.38 -7.67 -14.16
C THR A 125 -8.53 -6.19 -14.53
N ALA A 126 -9.67 -5.57 -14.24
CA ALA A 126 -9.93 -4.17 -14.57
C ALA A 126 -9.01 -3.22 -13.79
N GLU A 127 -8.84 -3.44 -12.48
CA GLU A 127 -8.00 -2.60 -11.63
C GLU A 127 -6.51 -2.75 -11.99
N ILE A 128 -6.04 -3.98 -12.27
CA ILE A 128 -4.66 -4.19 -12.77
C ILE A 128 -4.42 -3.44 -14.07
N ASN A 129 -5.32 -3.52 -15.05
CA ASN A 129 -5.14 -2.81 -16.31
C ASN A 129 -5.06 -1.28 -16.09
N ALA A 130 -5.89 -0.72 -15.20
CA ALA A 130 -5.82 0.69 -14.86
C ALA A 130 -4.47 1.08 -14.22
N LEU A 131 -3.93 0.22 -13.35
CA LEU A 131 -2.61 0.41 -12.73
C LEU A 131 -1.47 0.28 -13.74
N LEU A 132 -1.56 -0.64 -14.70
CA LEU A 132 -0.55 -0.78 -15.76
C LEU A 132 -0.57 0.40 -16.73
N ASP A 133 -1.75 0.97 -17.00
CA ASP A 133 -1.89 2.09 -17.93
C ASP A 133 -1.39 3.41 -17.32
N ASN A 134 -1.71 3.69 -16.05
CA ASN A 134 -1.50 5.00 -15.44
C ASN A 134 -1.04 4.99 -13.97
N GLY A 135 -0.81 3.83 -13.37
CA GLY A 135 -0.48 3.70 -11.95
C GLY A 135 0.96 4.09 -11.64
N THR A 136 1.14 4.78 -10.52
CA THR A 136 2.46 5.06 -9.93
C THR A 136 2.94 3.88 -9.08
N ALA A 137 4.25 3.75 -8.86
CA ALA A 137 4.80 2.66 -8.03
C ALA A 137 4.17 2.60 -6.61
N PRO A 138 3.94 3.72 -5.90
CA PRO A 138 3.22 3.69 -4.62
C PRO A 138 1.77 3.20 -4.72
N GLU A 139 1.04 3.55 -5.79
CA GLU A 139 -0.34 3.09 -6.00
C GLU A 139 -0.40 1.60 -6.31
N ILE A 140 0.53 1.11 -7.13
CA ILE A 140 0.66 -0.33 -7.43
C ILE A 140 0.93 -1.10 -6.13
N ARG A 141 1.86 -0.62 -5.31
CA ARG A 141 2.20 -1.22 -4.02
C ARG A 141 1.01 -1.26 -3.07
N GLN A 142 0.35 -0.11 -2.89
CA GLN A 142 -0.84 -0.03 -2.05
C GLN A 142 -1.93 -0.99 -2.51
N TRP A 143 -2.11 -1.12 -3.82
CA TRP A 143 -3.05 -2.06 -4.38
C TRP A 143 -2.64 -3.51 -4.11
N LEU A 144 -1.38 -3.89 -4.31
CA LEU A 144 -0.90 -5.23 -4.00
C LEU A 144 -1.10 -5.59 -2.51
N GLU A 145 -0.82 -4.65 -1.60
CA GLU A 145 -0.93 -4.86 -0.15
C GLU A 145 -2.39 -4.94 0.34
N THR A 146 -3.28 -4.13 -0.23
CA THR A 146 -4.64 -3.95 0.33
C THR A 146 -5.76 -4.05 -0.70
N GLY A 147 -5.56 -3.48 -1.89
CA GLY A 147 -6.56 -3.42 -2.96
C GLY A 147 -6.87 -4.78 -3.57
N TYR A 148 -5.86 -5.62 -3.78
CA TYR A 148 -5.98 -6.92 -4.42
C TYR A 148 -6.97 -7.81 -3.67
N ARG A 149 -6.85 -7.92 -2.34
CA ARG A 149 -7.76 -8.71 -1.50
C ARG A 149 -9.21 -8.23 -1.62
N ILE A 150 -9.44 -6.92 -1.72
CA ILE A 150 -10.78 -6.33 -1.85
C ILE A 150 -11.35 -6.60 -3.25
N ALA A 151 -10.54 -6.45 -4.29
CA ALA A 151 -10.94 -6.76 -5.66
C ALA A 151 -11.29 -8.25 -5.81
N GLN A 152 -10.46 -9.11 -5.23
CA GLN A 152 -10.63 -10.55 -5.21
C GLN A 152 -11.90 -10.98 -4.46
N ALA A 153 -12.17 -10.41 -3.30
CA ALA A 153 -13.37 -10.71 -2.52
C ALA A 153 -14.68 -10.38 -3.28
N GLU A 154 -14.69 -9.28 -4.05
CA GLU A 154 -15.85 -8.96 -4.90
C GLU A 154 -16.00 -9.96 -6.05
N ASP A 155 -14.90 -10.30 -6.72
CA ASP A 155 -14.92 -11.30 -7.79
C ASP A 155 -15.40 -12.67 -7.28
N ASP A 156 -14.97 -13.06 -6.08
CA ASP A 156 -15.37 -14.31 -5.41
C ASP A 156 -16.86 -14.27 -5.04
N SER A 157 -17.35 -13.16 -4.48
CA SER A 157 -18.77 -12.98 -4.18
C SER A 157 -19.63 -13.11 -5.45
N VAL A 158 -19.20 -12.48 -6.55
CA VAL A 158 -19.88 -12.58 -7.85
C VAL A 158 -19.88 -14.02 -8.39
N ALA A 159 -18.78 -14.76 -8.21
CA ALA A 159 -18.71 -16.17 -8.60
C ALA A 159 -19.72 -17.02 -7.81
N LEU A 160 -19.80 -16.82 -6.49
CA LEU A 160 -20.76 -17.51 -5.62
C LEU A 160 -22.21 -17.17 -5.98
N PHE A 161 -22.53 -15.89 -6.22
CA PHE A 161 -23.86 -15.51 -6.69
C PHE A 161 -24.21 -16.11 -8.05
N ARG A 162 -23.23 -16.26 -8.94
CA ARG A 162 -23.43 -16.96 -10.23
C ARG A 162 -23.76 -18.43 -10.01
N MET A 163 -23.11 -19.11 -9.06
CA MET A 163 -23.44 -20.49 -8.70
C MET A 163 -24.89 -20.61 -8.22
N LEU A 164 -25.36 -19.70 -7.35
CA LEU A 164 -26.76 -19.70 -6.87
C LEU A 164 -27.80 -19.55 -7.99
N GLY A 165 -27.42 -18.86 -9.08
CA GLY A 165 -28.22 -18.66 -10.27
C GLY A 165 -28.23 -19.85 -11.24
N ASP A 166 -27.42 -20.88 -11.02
CA ASP A 166 -27.45 -22.09 -11.83
C ASP A 166 -28.79 -22.84 -11.61
N PRO A 167 -29.60 -23.07 -12.67
CA PRO A 167 -30.86 -23.79 -12.53
C PRO A 167 -30.70 -25.26 -12.11
N HIS A 168 -29.48 -25.82 -12.19
CA HIS A 168 -29.17 -27.20 -11.85
C HIS A 168 -28.45 -27.37 -10.51
N ILE A 169 -28.27 -26.30 -9.74
CA ILE A 169 -27.63 -26.38 -8.41
C ILE A 169 -28.44 -27.30 -7.47
N SER A 170 -27.74 -28.21 -6.79
CA SER A 170 -28.35 -29.08 -5.77
C SER A 170 -28.72 -28.28 -4.52
N ASP A 171 -29.65 -28.79 -3.71
CA ASP A 171 -30.03 -28.14 -2.45
C ASP A 171 -28.85 -28.06 -1.46
N ALA A 172 -27.99 -29.10 -1.43
CA ALA A 172 -26.78 -29.13 -0.62
C ALA A 172 -25.78 -28.06 -1.07
N MET A 173 -25.50 -27.96 -2.37
CA MET A 173 -24.63 -26.94 -2.94
C MET A 173 -25.18 -25.54 -2.69
N ARG A 174 -26.49 -25.35 -2.85
CA ARG A 174 -27.14 -24.07 -2.55
C ARG A 174 -26.93 -23.65 -1.10
N ALA A 175 -27.13 -24.56 -0.14
CA ALA A 175 -26.92 -24.27 1.28
C ALA A 175 -25.46 -23.90 1.57
N ALA A 176 -24.51 -24.67 1.03
CA ALA A 176 -23.08 -24.43 1.24
C ALA A 176 -22.61 -23.10 0.62
N VAL A 177 -23.10 -22.74 -0.56
CA VAL A 177 -22.81 -21.43 -1.18
C VAL A 177 -23.38 -20.28 -0.34
N ILE A 178 -24.59 -20.42 0.21
CA ILE A 178 -25.20 -19.40 1.09
C ILE A 178 -24.36 -19.19 2.35
N GLU A 179 -23.83 -20.27 2.92
CA GLU A 179 -22.91 -20.21 4.06
C GLU A 179 -21.61 -19.50 3.69
N ALA A 180 -20.98 -19.90 2.58
CA ALA A 180 -19.72 -19.30 2.12
C ALA A 180 -19.84 -17.78 1.87
N ILE A 181 -20.92 -17.31 1.24
CA ILE A 181 -21.14 -15.87 0.97
C ILE A 181 -21.22 -15.04 2.26
N GLN A 182 -21.68 -15.63 3.38
CA GLN A 182 -21.76 -14.95 4.67
C GLN A 182 -20.44 -14.97 5.45
N GLY A 183 -19.46 -15.74 4.96
CA GLY A 183 -18.13 -15.84 5.54
C GLY A 183 -17.19 -14.68 5.18
N THR A 184 -15.95 -14.87 5.58
CA THR A 184 -14.80 -14.03 5.25
C THR A 184 -14.38 -14.18 3.78
N PRO A 185 -13.65 -13.21 3.19
CA PRO A 185 -13.04 -13.37 1.88
C PRO A 185 -12.25 -14.67 1.72
N GLU A 186 -11.54 -15.07 2.77
CA GLU A 186 -10.73 -16.28 2.80
C GLU A 186 -11.62 -17.55 2.77
N GLU A 187 -12.78 -17.53 3.43
CA GLU A 187 -13.76 -18.62 3.38
C GLU A 187 -14.46 -18.71 2.03
N MET A 188 -14.83 -17.57 1.42
CA MET A 188 -15.36 -17.54 0.05
C MET A 188 -14.37 -18.14 -0.94
N ARG A 189 -13.10 -17.73 -0.83
CA ARG A 189 -11.99 -18.21 -1.65
C ARG A 189 -11.75 -19.71 -1.45
N TYR A 190 -11.68 -20.17 -0.20
CA TYR A 190 -11.55 -21.59 0.11
C TYR A 190 -12.70 -22.41 -0.47
N PHE A 191 -13.94 -21.93 -0.35
CA PHE A 191 -15.09 -22.63 -0.90
C PHE A 191 -15.00 -22.77 -2.42
N LEU A 192 -14.64 -21.69 -3.12
CA LEU A 192 -14.47 -21.71 -4.58
C LEU A 192 -13.31 -22.62 -5.03
N GLU A 193 -12.24 -22.75 -4.25
CA GLU A 193 -11.08 -23.57 -4.63
C GLU A 193 -11.21 -25.04 -4.23
N HIS A 194 -11.85 -25.31 -3.09
CA HIS A 194 -11.88 -26.62 -2.46
C HIS A 194 -13.28 -27.02 -2.01
N GLY A 195 -13.95 -26.17 -1.23
CA GLY A 195 -15.21 -26.54 -0.54
C GLY A 195 -16.33 -26.99 -1.48
N GLN A 196 -16.43 -26.43 -2.70
CA GLN A 196 -17.43 -26.86 -3.68
C GLN A 196 -17.29 -28.33 -4.13
N TYR A 197 -16.10 -28.94 -3.98
CA TYR A 197 -15.87 -30.35 -4.32
C TYR A 197 -16.11 -31.30 -3.13
N GLU A 198 -16.30 -30.74 -1.93
CA GLU A 198 -16.51 -31.48 -0.68
C GLU A 198 -18.01 -31.63 -0.34
N VAL A 199 -18.88 -30.84 -0.98
CA VAL A 199 -20.33 -30.84 -0.68
C VAL A 199 -21.01 -32.19 -0.96
N ASP A 200 -20.55 -32.91 -1.98
CA ASP A 200 -21.13 -34.18 -2.43
C ASP A 200 -20.22 -35.40 -2.13
N ALA A 201 -19.14 -35.22 -1.36
CA ALA A 201 -18.16 -36.26 -1.01
C ALA A 201 -18.58 -37.07 0.23
#